data_AF-A0AA41QBG8-F1
#
_entry.id   AF-A0AA41QBG8-F1
#
_cell.length_a   1.000
_cell.length_b   1.000
_cell.length_c   1.000
_cell.angle_alpha   90.00
_cell.angle_beta   90.00
_cell.angle_gamma   90.00
#
_symmetry.space_group_name_H-M   'P 1'
#
loop_
_entity.id
_entity.type
_entity.pdbx_description
1 polymer ?
#
loop_
_entity_poly.entity_id
_entity_poly.type
_entity_poly.pdbx_seq_one_letter_code
_entity_poly.pdbx_strand_id
1 'polypeptide(L)'
;MNSLVRKAVAAITAAVAAGSIVLGAVAPASATPYADGYFRIGYNGQIWETNVEAGSVRLLTYEEWAALGYPTPEPAPTDVVKYAWSPTLYAVTFLGSFESEWVWDTLDHAEWQSAGFPAPRNAGWIEGSQFHQYRLSDDIFVTGPDGVVHKLTYSEWVASGMRNRAYYYPAFVKYSFDPTIIMITTDFLRPWGEPLTYEQWRDLAFPTPSVVIWLRGDMLYRYEGDPTIWFDGLHVLHALTYEEWAALDFREPEVRPAPSEPIN
;
A
#
# COMPACT_ATOMS: atom_id res chain seq x y z
N MET A 1 -57.69 46.28 20.00
CA MET A 1 -56.55 46.02 20.90
C MET A 1 -56.40 44.51 21.07
N ASN A 2 -55.19 44.03 20.84
CA ASN A 2 -54.62 42.71 21.18
C ASN A 2 -54.81 41.51 20.21
N SER A 3 -53.93 41.53 19.20
CA SER A 3 -52.98 40.48 18.80
C SER A 3 -53.48 39.05 18.54
N LEU A 4 -53.84 38.86 17.28
CA LEU A 4 -53.35 37.83 16.35
C LEU A 4 -52.15 36.94 16.79
N VAL A 5 -52.27 35.68 16.37
CA VAL A 5 -51.24 34.66 16.05
C VAL A 5 -50.81 33.69 17.16
N ARG A 6 -51.48 32.52 17.22
CA ARG A 6 -50.82 31.24 17.54
C ARG A 6 -51.16 30.16 16.51
N LYS A 7 -50.13 29.87 15.73
CA LYS A 7 -49.80 28.74 14.85
C LYS A 7 -50.70 27.49 14.92
N ALA A 8 -51.27 27.16 13.75
CA ALA A 8 -51.51 25.80 13.28
C ALA A 8 -50.18 25.27 12.64
N VAL A 9 -49.88 24.00 12.36
CA VAL A 9 -50.64 22.80 11.94
C VAL A 9 -49.83 21.54 12.31
N ALA A 10 -50.57 20.44 12.37
CA ALA A 10 -50.28 19.02 12.52
C ALA A 10 -48.98 18.38 11.98
N ALA A 11 -48.75 17.19 12.54
CA ALA A 11 -47.68 16.21 12.34
C ALA A 11 -47.68 15.51 10.98
N ILE A 12 -46.50 15.01 10.57
CA ILE A 12 -46.33 13.75 9.81
C ILE A 12 -45.08 13.03 10.31
N THR A 13 -45.29 11.82 10.84
CA THR A 13 -44.28 10.81 11.15
C THR A 13 -43.84 10.13 9.85
N ALA A 14 -42.54 10.00 9.61
CA ALA A 14 -42.00 9.04 8.64
C ALA A 14 -40.69 8.48 9.18
N ALA A 15 -40.75 7.26 9.72
CA ALA A 15 -39.60 6.45 10.03
C ALA A 15 -39.00 5.94 8.72
N VAL A 16 -37.76 6.33 8.43
CA VAL A 16 -36.92 5.65 7.45
C VAL A 16 -35.69 5.15 8.20
N ALA A 17 -35.72 3.85 8.52
CA ALA A 17 -34.55 3.11 8.93
C ALA A 17 -33.65 2.93 7.72
N ALA A 18 -32.79 3.90 7.44
CA ALA A 18 -31.65 3.72 6.56
C ALA A 18 -30.49 3.25 7.44
N GLY A 19 -30.20 1.94 7.38
CA GLY A 19 -29.00 1.35 7.95
C GLY A 19 -27.78 1.90 7.23
N SER A 20 -27.24 3.01 7.75
CA SER A 20 -25.90 3.45 7.39
C SER A 20 -24.91 2.53 8.08
N ILE A 21 -24.29 1.63 7.32
CA ILE A 21 -23.01 1.04 7.72
C ILE A 21 -22.03 2.21 7.74
N VAL A 22 -21.88 2.84 8.90
CA VAL A 22 -20.75 3.72 9.18
C VAL A 22 -19.55 2.78 9.24
N LEU A 23 -18.87 2.61 8.11
CA LEU A 23 -17.48 2.16 8.12
C LEU A 23 -16.72 3.26 8.86
N GLY A 24 -16.58 3.08 10.17
CA GLY A 24 -15.79 3.96 11.00
C GLY A 24 -14.38 3.93 10.49
N ALA A 25 -14.00 4.94 9.70
CA ALA A 25 -12.64 5.44 9.77
C ALA A 25 -12.44 5.76 11.24
N VAL A 26 -11.72 4.89 11.96
CA VAL A 26 -11.26 5.21 13.30
C VAL A 26 -10.23 6.32 13.06
N ALA A 27 -10.71 7.56 13.01
CA ALA A 27 -9.86 8.72 13.18
C ALA A 27 -9.01 8.44 14.43
N PRO A 28 -7.72 8.84 14.44
CA PRO A 28 -6.97 8.78 15.69
C PRO A 28 -7.84 9.43 16.76
N ALA A 29 -8.00 8.72 17.89
CA ALA A 29 -8.69 9.27 19.05
C ALA A 29 -8.14 10.69 19.24
N SER A 30 -9.04 11.68 19.20
CA SER A 30 -8.70 13.08 19.02
C SER A 30 -7.45 13.44 19.83
N ALA A 31 -6.33 13.67 19.13
CA ALA A 31 -5.11 14.13 19.75
C ALA A 31 -5.46 15.43 20.47
N THR A 32 -5.54 15.37 21.80
CA THR A 32 -5.81 16.56 22.61
C THR A 32 -4.60 17.46 22.41
N PRO A 33 -4.79 18.76 22.08
CA PRO A 33 -3.67 19.69 21.92
C PRO A 33 -2.77 19.60 23.15
N TYR A 34 -1.50 19.32 22.88
CA TYR A 34 -0.53 19.01 23.92
C TYR A 34 -0.19 20.26 24.74
N ALA A 35 0.22 20.07 25.99
CA ALA A 35 0.70 21.15 26.85
C ALA A 35 2.23 21.33 26.70
N ASP A 36 2.72 22.52 27.03
CA ASP A 36 4.14 22.73 27.27
C ASP A 36 4.59 21.84 28.44
N GLY A 37 5.74 21.17 28.30
CA GLY A 37 6.23 20.34 29.38
C GLY A 37 7.33 19.36 29.01
N TYR A 38 7.57 18.45 29.95
CA TYR A 38 8.56 17.38 29.85
C TYR A 38 7.84 16.04 29.90
N PHE A 39 8.21 15.14 29.00
CA PHE A 39 7.46 13.91 28.79
C PHE A 39 8.36 12.72 28.68
N ARG A 40 8.00 11.66 29.40
CA ARG A 40 8.74 10.42 29.44
C ARG A 40 8.02 9.36 28.63
N ILE A 41 8.73 8.81 27.65
CA ILE A 41 8.25 7.69 26.85
C ILE A 41 8.32 6.40 27.67
N GLY A 42 7.20 5.67 27.74
CA GLY A 42 7.06 4.52 28.64
C GLY A 42 7.93 3.31 28.28
N TYR A 43 8.16 3.05 26.98
CA TYR A 43 8.86 1.85 26.53
C TYR A 43 10.38 1.96 26.53
N ASN A 44 10.95 3.14 26.26
CA ASN A 44 12.40 3.36 26.18
C ASN A 44 12.95 4.34 27.25
N GLY A 45 12.06 5.01 28.00
CA GLY A 45 12.43 5.92 29.08
C GLY A 45 12.99 7.28 28.64
N GLN A 46 13.04 7.58 27.34
CA GLN A 46 13.49 8.86 26.83
C GLN A 46 12.64 10.02 27.36
N ILE A 47 13.27 11.17 27.58
CA ILE A 47 12.61 12.40 28.03
C ILE A 47 12.62 13.42 26.90
N TRP A 48 11.46 13.93 26.55
CA TRP A 48 11.25 14.93 25.52
C TRP A 48 10.73 16.23 26.13
N GLU A 49 11.18 17.36 25.60
CA GLU A 49 10.64 18.69 25.89
C GLU A 49 9.74 19.12 24.75
N THR A 50 8.55 19.62 25.09
CA THR A 50 7.60 20.21 24.14
C THR A 50 7.34 21.66 24.52
N ASN A 51 7.39 22.52 23.51
CA ASN A 51 7.07 23.94 23.62
C ASN A 51 6.16 24.33 22.45
N VAL A 52 4.87 24.46 22.74
CA VAL A 52 3.77 24.79 21.84
C VAL A 52 3.90 26.22 21.33
N GLU A 53 4.27 27.18 22.19
CA GLU A 53 4.45 28.58 21.76
C GLU A 53 5.56 28.72 20.71
N ALA A 54 6.65 27.97 20.88
CA ALA A 54 7.78 27.97 19.97
C ALA A 54 7.65 26.95 18.83
N GLY A 55 6.66 26.06 18.88
CA GLY A 55 6.53 24.94 17.92
C GLY A 55 7.74 23.99 17.94
N SER A 56 8.26 23.69 19.12
CA SER A 56 9.50 22.92 19.30
C SER A 56 9.23 21.64 20.07
N VAL A 57 9.66 20.52 19.50
CA VAL A 57 9.73 19.20 20.16
C VAL A 57 11.16 18.70 20.06
N ARG A 58 11.79 18.36 21.20
CA ARG A 58 13.16 17.86 21.20
C ARG A 58 13.43 16.84 22.28
N LEU A 59 14.32 15.89 21.97
CA LEU A 59 14.85 14.93 22.93
C LEU A 59 15.80 15.65 23.89
N LEU A 60 15.69 15.36 25.18
CA LEU A 60 16.63 15.80 26.20
C LEU A 60 17.64 14.69 26.51
N THR A 61 18.91 15.04 26.48
CA THR A 61 19.95 14.24 27.12
C THR A 61 19.84 14.31 28.64
N TYR A 62 20.45 13.35 29.33
CA TYR A 62 20.50 13.37 30.80
C TYR A 62 21.15 14.65 31.35
N GLU A 63 22.21 15.14 30.70
CA GLU A 63 22.92 16.35 31.11
C GLU A 63 22.05 17.60 30.96
N GLU A 64 21.29 17.71 29.87
CA GLU A 64 20.34 18.81 29.67
C GLU A 64 19.20 18.75 30.69
N TRP A 65 18.63 17.57 30.92
CA TRP A 65 17.59 17.38 31.93
C TRP A 65 18.08 17.70 33.34
N ALA A 66 19.34 17.35 33.66
CA ALA A 66 20.00 17.71 34.92
C ALA A 66 20.24 19.22 35.04
N ALA A 67 20.67 19.88 33.96
CA ALA A 67 20.87 21.32 33.92
C ALA A 67 19.57 22.12 34.12
N LEU A 68 18.44 21.53 33.72
CA LEU A 68 17.10 22.06 33.98
C LEU A 68 16.59 21.79 35.41
N GLY A 69 17.37 21.10 36.24
CA GLY A 69 17.02 20.81 37.63
C GLY A 69 16.13 19.58 37.82
N TYR A 70 16.18 18.63 36.89
CA TYR A 70 15.37 17.40 36.92
C TYR A 70 13.85 17.66 37.02
N PRO A 71 13.27 18.47 36.13
CA PRO A 71 11.82 18.65 36.10
C PRO A 71 11.15 17.27 35.96
N THR A 72 10.10 17.04 36.75
CA THR A 72 9.42 15.73 36.74
C THR A 72 8.64 15.58 35.44
N PRO A 73 8.96 14.58 34.59
CA PRO A 73 8.27 14.41 33.33
C PRO A 73 6.92 13.71 33.52
N GLU A 74 5.94 14.11 32.73
CA GLU A 74 4.65 13.43 32.61
C GLU A 74 4.77 12.20 31.69
N PRO A 75 3.90 11.17 31.82
CA PRO A 75 3.86 10.09 30.85
C PRO A 75 3.50 10.59 29.45
N ALA A 76 4.31 10.26 28.45
CA ALA A 76 4.05 10.66 27.07
C ALA A 76 2.85 9.89 26.48
N PRO A 77 1.91 10.55 25.79
CA PRO A 77 0.76 9.90 25.16
C PRO A 77 1.23 9.04 24.01
N THR A 78 1.15 7.72 24.16
CA THR A 78 1.68 6.76 23.20
C THR A 78 0.61 5.74 22.85
N ASP A 79 0.36 5.58 21.55
CA ASP A 79 -0.40 4.46 21.00
C ASP A 79 0.55 3.39 20.47
N VAL A 80 0.15 2.11 20.62
CA VAL A 80 0.82 1.00 19.94
C VAL A 80 -0.04 0.56 18.76
N VAL A 81 0.57 0.54 17.59
CA VAL A 81 -0.09 0.23 16.33
C VAL A 81 0.66 -0.81 15.53
N LYS A 82 -0.03 -1.40 14.55
CA LYS A 82 0.55 -2.28 13.55
C LYS A 82 -0.26 -2.27 12.27
N TYR A 83 0.30 -2.82 11.21
CA TYR A 83 -0.52 -3.21 10.06
C TYR A 83 -1.27 -4.50 10.33
N ALA A 84 -2.46 -4.66 9.74
CA ALA A 84 -3.27 -5.87 9.91
C ALA A 84 -2.58 -7.12 9.32
N TRP A 85 -1.74 -6.91 8.31
CA TRP A 85 -0.99 -7.94 7.59
C TRP A 85 0.47 -8.11 8.07
N SER A 86 0.93 -7.34 9.07
CA SER A 86 2.28 -7.45 9.62
C SER A 86 2.25 -7.74 11.13
N PRO A 87 3.16 -8.57 11.66
CA PRO A 87 3.32 -8.75 13.10
C PRO A 87 4.12 -7.62 13.77
N THR A 88 4.80 -6.77 12.99
CA THR A 88 5.66 -5.71 13.52
C THR A 88 4.86 -4.67 14.28
N LEU A 89 5.27 -4.39 15.52
CA LEU A 89 4.64 -3.39 16.38
C LEU A 89 5.39 -2.07 16.28
N TYR A 90 4.64 -0.98 16.30
CA TYR A 90 5.18 0.37 16.31
C TYR A 90 4.54 1.15 17.45
N ALA A 91 5.34 1.93 18.16
CA ALA A 91 4.85 2.99 19.03
C ALA A 91 4.77 4.29 18.24
N VAL A 92 3.68 5.02 18.45
CA VAL A 92 3.57 6.42 18.05
C VAL A 92 3.33 7.26 19.29
N THR A 93 4.26 8.15 19.59
CA THR A 93 4.16 9.10 20.69
C THR A 93 3.78 10.48 20.15
N PHE A 94 2.64 11.00 20.62
CA PHE A 94 2.05 12.24 20.13
C PHE A 94 2.59 13.45 20.92
N LEU A 95 3.78 13.94 20.56
CA LEU A 95 4.42 15.09 21.22
C LEU A 95 4.00 16.45 20.62
N GLY A 96 3.14 16.45 19.61
CA GLY A 96 2.71 17.65 18.92
C GLY A 96 1.45 17.43 18.06
N SER A 97 0.98 18.52 17.44
CA SER A 97 -0.26 18.53 16.65
C SER A 97 -0.04 18.08 15.21
N PHE A 98 1.21 18.13 14.73
CA PHE A 98 1.56 17.75 13.36
C PHE A 98 2.24 16.37 13.34
N GLU A 99 2.02 15.60 12.27
CA GLU A 99 2.64 14.26 12.11
C GLU A 99 4.18 14.33 12.22
N SER A 100 4.80 15.43 11.76
CA SER A 100 6.25 15.66 11.85
C SER A 100 6.79 15.82 13.28
N GLU A 101 5.90 16.01 14.26
CA GLU A 101 6.25 16.15 15.68
C GLU A 101 6.02 14.84 16.44
N TRP A 102 5.49 13.80 15.77
CA TRP A 102 5.28 12.50 16.37
C TRP A 102 6.58 11.71 16.35
N VAL A 103 6.80 10.94 17.42
CA VAL A 103 7.94 10.02 17.51
C VAL A 103 7.44 8.62 17.20
N TRP A 104 8.05 8.00 16.19
CA TRP A 104 7.73 6.66 15.74
C TRP A 104 8.90 5.73 15.99
N ASP A 105 8.66 4.67 16.75
CA ASP A 105 9.65 3.64 17.03
C ASP A 105 9.07 2.26 16.72
N THR A 106 9.91 1.38 16.18
CA THR A 106 9.58 -0.05 16.10
C THR A 106 9.77 -0.65 17.48
N LEU A 107 8.78 -1.40 17.97
CA LEU A 107 8.85 -2.02 19.30
C LEU A 107 9.30 -3.48 19.21
N ASP A 108 10.33 -3.81 19.98
CA ASP A 108 10.60 -5.20 20.32
C ASP A 108 9.72 -5.70 21.49
N HIS A 109 9.87 -6.98 21.85
CA HIS A 109 9.08 -7.58 22.92
C HIS A 109 9.38 -6.97 24.30
N ALA A 110 10.62 -6.60 24.59
CA ALA A 110 11.01 -6.03 25.89
C ALA A 110 10.49 -4.59 26.04
N GLU A 111 10.51 -3.82 24.96
CA GLU A 111 9.93 -2.48 24.90
C GLU A 111 8.41 -2.51 25.01
N TRP A 112 7.74 -3.43 24.30
CA TRP A 112 6.29 -3.64 24.42
C TRP A 112 5.89 -4.09 25.83
N GLN A 113 6.70 -4.94 26.47
CA GLN A 113 6.53 -5.31 27.86
C GLN A 113 6.71 -4.10 28.80
N SER A 114 7.71 -3.26 28.54
CA SER A 114 7.97 -2.05 29.34
C SER A 114 6.85 -1.02 29.22
N ALA A 115 6.17 -0.96 28.08
CA ALA A 115 4.94 -0.20 27.89
C ALA A 115 3.71 -0.80 28.62
N GLY A 116 3.82 -1.99 29.21
CA GLY A 116 2.72 -2.67 29.89
C GLY A 116 1.81 -3.50 28.98
N PHE A 117 2.32 -3.98 27.84
CA PHE A 117 1.58 -4.77 26.86
C PHE A 117 0.26 -4.14 26.38
N PRO A 118 0.25 -2.87 25.94
CA PRO A 118 -0.94 -2.27 25.35
C PRO A 118 -1.38 -3.08 24.11
N ALA A 119 -2.70 -3.28 23.96
CA ALA A 119 -3.26 -3.98 22.82
C ALA A 119 -3.01 -3.17 21.52
N PRO A 120 -2.31 -3.72 20.51
CA PRO A 120 -2.02 -2.98 19.28
C PRO A 120 -3.29 -2.70 18.47
N ARG A 121 -3.45 -1.48 17.97
CA ARG A 121 -4.50 -1.12 17.02
C ARG A 121 -4.01 -1.27 15.57
N ASN A 122 -4.89 -1.68 14.66
CA ASN A 122 -4.57 -1.64 13.24
C ASN A 122 -4.52 -0.17 12.74
N ALA A 123 -3.41 0.20 12.12
CA ALA A 123 -3.21 1.49 11.47
C ALA A 123 -3.36 1.36 9.94
N GLY A 124 -3.90 2.39 9.31
CA GLY A 124 -3.88 2.52 7.85
C GLY A 124 -2.57 3.10 7.30
N TRP A 125 -1.78 3.73 8.16
CA TRP A 125 -0.48 4.32 7.83
C TRP A 125 0.45 4.34 9.04
N ILE A 126 1.73 4.09 8.81
CA ILE A 126 2.83 4.16 9.77
C ILE A 126 3.95 4.96 9.10
N GLU A 127 4.62 5.83 9.85
CA GLU A 127 5.76 6.65 9.40
C GLU A 127 6.81 5.80 8.67
N GLY A 128 7.32 6.31 7.54
CA GLY A 128 8.29 5.58 6.70
C GLY A 128 7.68 4.65 5.66
N SER A 129 6.36 4.44 5.66
CA SER A 129 5.68 3.61 4.65
C SER A 129 5.71 4.23 3.25
N GLN A 130 5.94 3.41 2.24
CA GLN A 130 6.02 3.83 0.83
C GLN A 130 4.85 3.29 0.01
N PHE A 131 4.01 4.19 -0.49
CA PHE A 131 2.89 3.82 -1.36
C PHE A 131 3.31 3.89 -2.81
N HIS A 132 2.98 2.85 -3.56
CA HIS A 132 3.36 2.75 -4.96
C HIS A 132 2.32 2.03 -5.80
N GLN A 133 2.41 2.24 -7.09
CA GLN A 133 1.60 1.57 -8.10
C GLN A 133 2.55 1.06 -9.18
N TYR A 134 2.48 -0.24 -9.46
CA TYR A 134 3.25 -0.83 -10.55
C TYR A 134 2.73 -0.36 -11.89
N ARG A 135 3.63 -0.28 -12.87
CA ARG A 135 3.25 0.14 -14.21
C ARG A 135 2.26 -0.85 -14.85
N LEU A 136 1.24 -0.31 -15.53
CA LEU A 136 0.10 -1.02 -16.14
C LEU A 136 -0.87 -1.72 -15.16
N SER A 137 -0.61 -1.68 -13.87
CA SER A 137 -1.54 -2.18 -12.85
C SER A 137 -2.37 -1.04 -12.28
N ASP A 138 -3.64 -1.30 -11.97
CA ASP A 138 -4.51 -0.38 -11.21
C ASP A 138 -4.42 -0.61 -9.69
N ASP A 139 -3.66 -1.61 -9.26
CA ASP A 139 -3.48 -1.94 -7.86
C ASP A 139 -2.57 -0.93 -7.16
N ILE A 140 -2.88 -0.62 -5.89
CA ILE A 140 -2.04 0.22 -5.02
C ILE A 140 -1.40 -0.67 -3.98
N PHE A 141 -0.11 -0.46 -3.74
CA PHE A 141 0.68 -1.21 -2.78
C PHE A 141 1.25 -0.28 -1.73
N VAL A 142 1.54 -0.84 -0.56
CA VAL A 142 2.33 -0.20 0.48
C VAL A 142 3.48 -1.12 0.85
N THR A 143 4.68 -0.55 0.95
CA THR A 143 5.81 -1.17 1.63
C THR A 143 5.91 -0.55 3.01
N GLY A 144 5.68 -1.36 4.04
CA GLY A 144 5.83 -0.93 5.44
C GLY A 144 7.29 -0.62 5.79
N PRO A 145 7.56 0.04 6.92
CA PRO A 145 8.93 0.32 7.38
C PRO A 145 9.73 -0.96 7.67
N ASP A 146 9.03 -2.08 7.91
CA ASP A 146 9.59 -3.43 8.05
C ASP A 146 9.91 -4.11 6.70
N GLY A 147 9.64 -3.44 5.58
CA GLY A 147 9.87 -3.97 4.23
C GLY A 147 8.76 -4.90 3.73
N VAL A 148 7.70 -5.15 4.50
CA VAL A 148 6.59 -5.99 4.07
C VAL A 148 5.76 -5.25 3.01
N VAL A 149 5.65 -5.85 1.83
CA VAL A 149 4.81 -5.34 0.73
C VAL A 149 3.40 -5.90 0.87
N HIS A 150 2.40 -5.03 0.74
CA HIS A 150 0.99 -5.43 0.76
C HIS A 150 0.20 -4.71 -0.33
N LYS A 151 -0.68 -5.47 -0.99
CA LYS A 151 -1.63 -4.95 -1.96
C LYS A 151 -2.86 -4.41 -1.22
N LEU A 152 -3.09 -3.11 -1.33
CA LEU A 152 -4.18 -2.44 -0.65
C LEU A 152 -5.52 -2.69 -1.34
N THR A 153 -6.51 -3.03 -0.54
CA THR A 153 -7.91 -2.81 -0.88
C THR A 153 -8.23 -1.32 -0.89
N TYR A 154 -9.33 -0.94 -1.56
CA TYR A 154 -9.80 0.44 -1.54
C TYR A 154 -10.02 0.96 -0.12
N SER A 155 -10.62 0.15 0.77
CA SER A 155 -10.84 0.54 2.17
C SER A 155 -9.56 0.78 2.94
N GLU A 156 -8.51 -0.02 2.71
CA GLU A 156 -7.21 0.18 3.36
C GLU A 156 -6.52 1.45 2.83
N TRP A 157 -6.63 1.71 1.53
CA TRP A 157 -6.12 2.96 0.96
C TRP A 157 -6.85 4.19 1.51
N VAL A 158 -8.18 4.13 1.67
CA VAL A 158 -8.94 5.20 2.36
C VAL A 158 -8.49 5.33 3.82
N ALA A 159 -8.32 4.22 4.54
CA ALA A 159 -7.87 4.22 5.93
C ALA A 159 -6.44 4.78 6.10
N SER A 160 -5.61 4.74 5.06
CA SER A 160 -4.30 5.40 5.05
C SER A 160 -4.38 6.93 4.97
N GLY A 161 -5.57 7.48 4.69
CA GLY A 161 -5.75 8.89 4.32
C GLY A 161 -5.50 9.16 2.84
N MET A 162 -5.65 8.13 1.98
CA MET A 162 -5.38 8.21 0.55
C MET A 162 -3.98 8.75 0.24
N ARG A 163 -2.95 8.23 0.93
CA ARG A 163 -1.56 8.69 0.78
C ARG A 163 -1.15 8.71 -0.70
N ASN A 164 -0.36 9.72 -1.04
CA ASN A 164 0.16 9.87 -2.39
C ASN A 164 1.03 8.66 -2.74
N ARG A 165 0.97 8.22 -4.00
CA ARG A 165 1.67 7.03 -4.48
C ARG A 165 2.62 7.38 -5.61
N ALA A 166 3.79 6.76 -5.60
CA ALA A 166 4.73 6.84 -6.71
C ALA A 166 4.40 5.78 -7.77
N TYR A 167 4.70 6.08 -9.03
CA TYR A 167 4.70 5.06 -10.09
C TYR A 167 6.04 4.35 -10.09
N TYR A 168 5.99 3.03 -9.99
CA TYR A 168 7.18 2.20 -9.83
C TYR A 168 7.28 1.17 -10.96
N TYR A 169 8.51 0.91 -11.41
CA TYR A 169 8.83 -0.28 -12.21
C TYR A 169 9.13 -1.42 -11.25
N PRO A 170 8.71 -2.66 -11.52
CA PRO A 170 8.38 -3.23 -12.84
C PRO A 170 6.90 -3.07 -13.27
N ALA A 171 6.58 -3.60 -14.47
CA ALA A 171 5.23 -3.94 -14.89
C ALA A 171 5.02 -5.46 -14.87
N PHE A 172 3.78 -5.91 -14.70
CA PHE A 172 3.44 -7.33 -14.73
C PHE A 172 2.44 -7.59 -15.85
N VAL A 173 2.75 -8.54 -16.72
CA VAL A 173 1.88 -8.89 -17.84
C VAL A 173 1.73 -10.40 -17.95
N LYS A 174 0.70 -10.84 -18.67
CA LYS A 174 0.58 -12.20 -19.17
C LYS A 174 -0.09 -12.18 -20.54
N TYR A 175 0.22 -13.14 -21.40
CA TYR A 175 -0.50 -13.27 -22.66
C TYR A 175 -1.93 -13.77 -22.41
N SER A 176 -2.87 -13.44 -23.29
CA SER A 176 -4.27 -13.87 -23.12
C SER A 176 -4.45 -15.38 -23.22
N PHE A 177 -3.53 -16.05 -23.90
CA PHE A 177 -3.51 -17.50 -24.15
C PHE A 177 -2.49 -18.25 -23.30
N ASP A 178 -1.68 -17.57 -22.48
CA ASP A 178 -0.64 -18.19 -21.65
C ASP A 178 -0.75 -17.72 -20.19
N PRO A 179 -0.73 -18.64 -19.19
CA PRO A 179 -0.89 -18.26 -17.79
C PRO A 179 0.38 -17.66 -17.16
N THR A 180 1.53 -17.72 -17.83
CA THR A 180 2.83 -17.26 -17.31
C THR A 180 2.79 -15.76 -17.08
N ILE A 181 3.11 -15.36 -15.85
CA ILE A 181 3.25 -13.95 -15.48
C ILE A 181 4.68 -13.54 -15.74
N ILE A 182 4.86 -12.47 -16.51
CA ILE A 182 6.16 -11.91 -16.86
C ILE A 182 6.31 -10.57 -16.14
N MET A 183 7.42 -10.42 -15.42
CA MET A 183 7.82 -9.16 -14.81
C MET A 183 8.72 -8.39 -15.77
N ILE A 184 8.21 -7.31 -16.37
CA ILE A 184 8.96 -6.43 -17.27
C ILE A 184 9.69 -5.37 -16.44
N THR A 185 11.01 -5.42 -16.44
CA THR A 185 11.88 -4.53 -15.64
C THR A 185 12.42 -3.35 -16.45
N THR A 186 12.34 -3.40 -17.78
CA THR A 186 12.78 -2.33 -18.68
C THR A 186 11.61 -1.52 -19.24
N ASP A 187 11.92 -0.55 -20.10
CA ASP A 187 10.89 0.15 -20.86
C ASP A 187 10.20 -0.79 -21.89
N PHE A 188 9.00 -0.39 -22.32
CA PHE A 188 8.23 -1.13 -23.32
C PHE A 188 8.74 -0.95 -24.76
N LEU A 189 9.79 -0.14 -24.96
CA LEU A 189 10.39 0.01 -26.29
C LEU A 189 11.33 -1.15 -26.60
N ARG A 190 11.91 -1.77 -25.57
CA ARG A 190 12.66 -3.03 -25.61
C ARG A 190 12.32 -3.84 -24.36
N PRO A 191 11.13 -4.46 -24.32
CA PRO A 191 10.69 -5.18 -23.13
C PRO A 191 11.63 -6.35 -22.89
N TRP A 192 12.32 -6.31 -21.77
CA TRP A 192 12.98 -7.45 -21.17
C TRP A 192 12.29 -7.67 -19.84
N GLY A 193 11.91 -8.91 -19.61
CA GLY A 193 11.39 -9.37 -18.34
C GLY A 193 11.81 -10.78 -18.08
N GLU A 194 11.39 -11.31 -16.95
CA GLU A 194 11.58 -12.71 -16.57
C GLU A 194 10.22 -13.30 -16.17
N PRO A 195 9.97 -14.58 -16.44
CA PRO A 195 8.79 -15.25 -15.91
C PRO A 195 8.89 -15.30 -14.38
N LEU A 196 7.77 -15.05 -13.71
CA LEU A 196 7.68 -15.16 -12.26
C LEU A 196 7.27 -16.55 -11.84
N THR A 197 7.98 -17.08 -10.86
CA THR A 197 7.48 -18.19 -10.05
C THR A 197 6.33 -17.70 -9.15
N TYR A 198 5.51 -18.64 -8.67
CA TYR A 198 4.45 -18.34 -7.70
C TYR A 198 5.00 -17.68 -6.43
N GLU A 199 6.16 -18.12 -5.95
CA GLU A 199 6.81 -17.55 -4.76
C GLU A 199 7.21 -16.10 -4.99
N GLN A 200 7.88 -15.79 -6.10
CA GLN A 200 8.23 -14.40 -6.42
C GLN A 200 6.98 -13.51 -6.60
N TRP A 201 5.93 -14.03 -7.24
CA TRP A 201 4.67 -13.30 -7.40
C TRP A 201 3.96 -13.04 -6.07
N ARG A 202 3.98 -14.01 -5.15
CA ARG A 202 3.48 -13.88 -3.78
C ARG A 202 4.26 -12.84 -3.00
N ASP A 203 5.59 -12.85 -3.08
CA ASP A 203 6.46 -11.95 -2.31
C ASP A 203 6.30 -10.48 -2.76
N LEU A 204 5.80 -10.27 -3.99
CA LEU A 204 5.38 -8.96 -4.52
C LEU A 204 3.93 -8.59 -4.18
N ALA A 205 3.28 -9.36 -3.31
CA ALA A 205 1.88 -9.23 -2.91
C ALA A 205 0.86 -9.42 -4.05
N PHE A 206 1.14 -10.35 -4.97
CA PHE A 206 0.23 -10.74 -6.05
C PHE A 206 -0.28 -9.57 -6.91
N PRO A 207 0.61 -8.79 -7.55
CA PRO A 207 0.18 -7.75 -8.47
C PRO A 207 -0.67 -8.33 -9.59
N THR A 208 -1.77 -7.65 -9.93
CA THR A 208 -2.63 -8.09 -11.04
C THR A 208 -1.89 -7.87 -12.35
N PRO A 209 -1.57 -8.93 -13.12
CA PRO A 209 -0.92 -8.76 -14.40
C PRO A 209 -1.89 -8.18 -15.43
N SER A 210 -1.41 -7.26 -16.25
CA SER A 210 -2.16 -6.81 -17.43
C SER A 210 -2.22 -7.95 -18.44
N VAL A 211 -3.41 -8.24 -18.96
CA VAL A 211 -3.57 -9.22 -20.03
C VAL A 211 -3.25 -8.55 -21.36
N VAL A 212 -2.29 -9.11 -22.08
CA VAL A 212 -1.86 -8.63 -23.40
C VAL A 212 -2.08 -9.71 -24.45
N ILE A 213 -2.33 -9.29 -25.68
CA ILE A 213 -2.39 -10.20 -26.84
C ILE A 213 -1.06 -10.15 -27.61
N TRP A 214 -0.32 -9.05 -27.49
CA TRP A 214 0.91 -8.79 -28.24
C TRP A 214 1.79 -7.79 -27.48
N LEU A 215 3.08 -8.06 -27.43
CA LEU A 215 4.13 -7.16 -26.96
C LEU A 215 5.03 -6.75 -28.13
N ARG A 216 5.74 -5.64 -27.95
CA ARG A 216 6.71 -5.19 -28.95
C ARG A 216 7.89 -6.16 -29.00
N GLY A 217 8.15 -6.73 -30.17
CA GLY A 217 9.24 -7.69 -30.38
C GLY A 217 8.73 -9.11 -30.63
N ASP A 218 7.47 -9.38 -30.32
CA ASP A 218 6.84 -10.66 -30.61
C ASP A 218 6.80 -10.92 -32.13
N MET A 219 6.82 -12.20 -32.50
CA MET A 219 6.83 -12.65 -33.89
C MET A 219 5.78 -13.72 -34.10
N LEU A 220 5.21 -13.72 -35.30
CA LEU A 220 4.45 -14.86 -35.82
C LEU A 220 5.25 -15.49 -36.94
N TYR A 221 5.36 -16.81 -36.94
CA TYR A 221 5.95 -17.54 -38.05
C TYR A 221 5.22 -18.84 -38.34
N ARG A 222 5.44 -19.37 -39.54
CA ARG A 222 5.06 -20.72 -39.94
C ARG A 222 6.17 -21.32 -40.79
N TYR A 223 6.25 -22.63 -40.83
CA TYR A 223 7.20 -23.32 -41.69
C TYR A 223 6.62 -23.57 -43.09
N GLU A 224 7.46 -23.58 -44.11
CA GLU A 224 7.06 -23.96 -45.46
C GLU A 224 6.40 -25.35 -45.48
N GLY A 225 5.17 -25.43 -45.98
CA GLY A 225 4.39 -26.67 -46.03
C GLY A 225 3.67 -27.05 -44.73
N ASP A 226 3.86 -26.29 -43.63
CA ASP A 226 3.17 -26.47 -42.36
C ASP A 226 2.11 -25.36 -42.15
N PRO A 227 0.82 -25.70 -41.97
CA PRO A 227 -0.21 -24.71 -41.72
C PRO A 227 -0.17 -24.12 -40.29
N THR A 228 0.62 -24.70 -39.38
CA THR A 228 0.70 -24.27 -37.97
C THR A 228 1.34 -22.89 -37.87
N ILE A 229 0.65 -21.97 -37.20
CA ILE A 229 1.16 -20.63 -36.89
C ILE A 229 1.72 -20.64 -35.48
N TRP A 230 2.99 -20.31 -35.36
CA TRP A 230 3.70 -20.20 -34.10
C TRP A 230 3.78 -18.73 -33.69
N PHE A 231 3.44 -18.49 -32.42
CA PHE A 231 3.71 -17.25 -31.71
C PHE A 231 5.01 -17.41 -30.92
N ASP A 232 5.93 -16.49 -31.13
CA ASP A 232 7.22 -16.39 -30.45
C ASP A 232 7.29 -15.03 -29.77
N GLY A 233 6.94 -15.02 -28.49
CA GLY A 233 6.91 -13.84 -27.65
C GLY A 233 7.88 -13.95 -26.50
N LEU A 234 7.87 -12.93 -25.64
CA LEU A 234 8.75 -12.88 -24.48
C LEU A 234 8.46 -14.08 -23.55
N HIS A 235 9.40 -15.03 -23.49
CA HIS A 235 9.32 -16.28 -22.70
C HIS A 235 8.15 -17.21 -23.04
N VAL A 236 7.51 -17.04 -24.20
CA VAL A 236 6.38 -17.87 -24.64
C VAL A 236 6.56 -18.29 -26.09
N LEU A 237 6.60 -19.60 -26.32
CA LEU A 237 6.49 -20.21 -27.65
C LEU A 237 5.19 -21.02 -27.68
N HIS A 238 4.27 -20.65 -28.56
CA HIS A 238 2.91 -21.21 -28.56
C HIS A 238 2.40 -21.44 -29.98
N ALA A 239 1.82 -22.63 -30.23
CA ALA A 239 1.12 -22.91 -31.48
C ALA A 239 -0.29 -22.32 -31.39
N LEU A 240 -0.56 -21.29 -32.18
CA LEU A 240 -1.83 -20.57 -32.12
C LEU A 240 -2.98 -21.42 -32.68
N THR A 241 -4.12 -21.38 -31.98
CA THR A 241 -5.38 -21.81 -32.59
C THR A 241 -5.88 -20.79 -33.61
N TYR A 242 -6.86 -21.18 -34.42
CA TYR A 242 -7.51 -20.25 -35.34
C TYR A 242 -8.18 -19.07 -34.61
N GLU A 243 -8.82 -19.32 -33.46
CA GLU A 243 -9.43 -18.25 -32.66
C GLU A 243 -8.39 -17.28 -32.09
N GLU A 244 -7.23 -17.78 -31.64
CA GLU A 244 -6.15 -16.95 -31.12
C GLU A 244 -5.49 -16.12 -32.22
N TRP A 245 -5.30 -16.69 -33.41
CA TRP A 245 -4.83 -15.94 -34.57
C TRP A 245 -5.85 -14.89 -35.05
N ALA A 246 -7.14 -15.19 -34.96
CA ALA A 246 -8.19 -14.21 -35.22
C ALA A 246 -8.19 -13.06 -34.19
N ALA A 247 -7.93 -13.35 -32.91
CA ALA A 247 -7.77 -12.33 -31.87
C ALA A 247 -6.54 -11.42 -32.10
N LEU A 248 -5.58 -11.90 -32.88
CA LEU A 248 -4.43 -11.15 -33.40
C LEU A 248 -4.72 -10.40 -34.73
N ASP A 249 -5.99 -10.30 -35.12
CA ASP A 249 -6.45 -9.67 -36.36
C ASP A 249 -5.82 -10.28 -37.63
N PHE A 250 -5.63 -11.60 -37.60
CA PHE A 250 -5.03 -12.37 -38.71
C PHE A 250 -3.68 -11.82 -39.18
N ARG A 251 -2.89 -11.26 -38.26
CA ARG A 251 -1.54 -10.76 -38.55
C ARG A 251 -0.75 -11.82 -39.33
N GLU A 252 -0.13 -11.38 -40.44
CA GLU A 252 0.56 -12.28 -41.36
C GLU A 252 1.81 -12.91 -40.71
N PRO A 253 1.94 -14.25 -40.71
CA PRO A 253 3.12 -14.92 -40.19
C PRO A 253 4.28 -14.87 -41.19
N GLU A 254 5.50 -14.71 -40.67
CA GLU A 254 6.73 -14.93 -41.43
C GLU A 254 6.80 -16.39 -41.91
N VAL A 255 7.07 -16.62 -43.20
CA VAL A 255 7.31 -17.97 -43.72
C VAL A 255 8.78 -18.31 -43.56
N ARG A 256 9.07 -19.35 -42.78
CA ARG A 256 10.43 -19.85 -42.53
C ARG A 256 10.67 -21.16 -43.28
N PRO A 257 11.90 -21.43 -43.75
CA PRO A 257 12.26 -22.73 -44.32
C PRO A 257 11.95 -23.85 -43.32
N ALA A 258 11.47 -24.99 -43.82
CA ALA A 258 11.22 -26.16 -42.97
C ALA A 258 12.46 -26.50 -42.12
N PRO A 259 12.28 -26.80 -40.82
CA PRO A 259 13.41 -27.08 -39.95
C PRO A 259 14.11 -28.36 -40.42
N SER A 260 15.45 -28.38 -40.37
CA SER A 260 16.24 -29.54 -40.79
C SER A 260 16.08 -30.75 -39.85
N GLU A 261 15.51 -30.55 -38.66
CA GLU A 261 15.18 -31.57 -37.67
C GLU A 261 13.78 -31.28 -37.07
N PRO A 262 13.01 -32.31 -36.65
CA PRO A 262 11.70 -32.11 -36.05
C PRO A 262 11.79 -31.34 -34.73
N ILE A 263 10.88 -30.38 -34.54
CA ILE A 263 10.74 -29.62 -33.29
C ILE A 263 10.02 -30.53 -32.29
N ASN A 264 10.69 -30.86 -31.18
CA ASN A 264 10.13 -31.64 -30.07
C ASN A 264 9.43 -30.73 -29.06
#